data_AF-A0A127M2I0-F1
#
_entry.id   AF-A0A127M2I0-F1
#
_cell.length_a   1.000
_cell.length_b   1.000
_cell.length_c   1.000
_cell.angle_alpha   90.00
_cell.angle_beta   90.00
_cell.angle_gamma   90.00
#
_symmetry.space_group_name_H-M   'P 1'
#
loop_
_entity.id
_entity.type
_entity.pdbx_description
1 polymer ?
#
loop_
_entity_poly.entity_id
_entity_poly.type
_entity_poly.pdbx_seq_one_letter_code
_entity_poly.pdbx_strand_id
1 'polypeptide(L)'
;MAAPKVVRLAEYRQNTQQMHIDDISAQAFLFLQEQAQEHDLPMRVLLREHLLGLACVVKAVEGLDEAQNWLALISDEINHGGSIEIQ
;
A
#
# COMPACT_ATOMS: atom_id res chain seq x y z
N MET A 1 0.55 17.22 -36.28
CA MET A 1 0.31 15.77 -36.23
C MET A 1 -0.29 15.45 -34.87
N ALA A 2 -1.60 15.21 -34.79
CA ALA A 2 -2.29 14.96 -33.53
C ALA A 2 -1.97 13.54 -33.05
N ALA A 3 -1.40 13.42 -31.84
CA ALA A 3 -1.14 12.13 -31.22
C ALA A 3 -2.46 11.36 -31.04
N PRO A 4 -2.53 10.07 -31.40
CA PRO A 4 -3.75 9.30 -31.18
C PRO A 4 -3.89 9.08 -29.67
N LYS A 5 -4.79 9.83 -29.03
CA LYS A 5 -5.13 9.71 -27.60
C LYS A 5 -6.01 8.47 -27.37
N VAL A 6 -5.53 7.31 -27.82
CA VAL A 6 -6.13 6.02 -27.54
C VAL A 6 -5.46 5.51 -26.27
N VAL A 7 -6.00 5.91 -25.11
CA VAL A 7 -5.62 5.31 -23.83
C VAL A 7 -5.97 3.83 -23.95
N ARG A 8 -4.97 2.95 -23.83
CA ARG A 8 -5.19 1.52 -23.98
C ARG A 8 -6.13 1.09 -22.84
N LEU A 9 -7.25 0.45 -23.16
CA LEU A 9 -8.26 0.02 -22.17
C LEU A 9 -7.67 -0.82 -21.02
N ALA A 10 -6.50 -1.44 -21.21
CA ALA A 10 -5.76 -2.13 -20.15
C ALA A 10 -5.13 -1.14 -19.15
N GLU A 11 -4.48 -0.09 -19.65
CA GLU A 11 -3.90 0.99 -18.83
C GLU A 11 -4.99 1.76 -18.07
N TYR A 12 -6.13 2.03 -18.71
CA TYR A 12 -7.28 2.65 -18.03
C TYR A 12 -7.84 1.77 -16.92
N ARG A 13 -8.05 0.48 -17.17
CA ARG A 13 -8.56 -0.48 -16.16
C ARG A 13 -7.61 -0.65 -14.99
N GLN A 14 -6.30 -0.73 -15.26
CA GLN A 14 -5.28 -0.81 -14.22
C GLN A 14 -5.25 0.47 -13.37
N ASN A 15 -5.39 1.65 -13.99
CA ASN A 15 -5.47 2.92 -13.30
C ASN A 15 -6.72 3.02 -12.41
N THR A 16 -7.88 2.54 -12.90
CA THR A 16 -9.11 2.46 -12.09
C THR A 16 -8.98 1.47 -10.93
N GLN A 17 -8.36 0.31 -11.15
CA GLN A 17 -8.12 -0.67 -10.06
C GLN A 17 -7.17 -0.11 -9.01
N GLN A 18 -6.09 0.55 -9.41
CA GLN A 18 -5.16 1.18 -8.48
C GLN A 18 -5.86 2.30 -7.68
N MET A 19 -6.66 3.14 -8.33
CA MET A 19 -7.45 4.18 -7.65
C MET A 19 -8.37 3.57 -6.57
N HIS A 20 -9.04 2.45 -6.86
CA HIS A 20 -9.86 1.76 -5.87
C HIS A 20 -9.03 1.19 -4.71
N ILE A 21 -7.84 0.65 -4.98
CA ILE A 21 -6.92 0.16 -3.95
C ILE A 21 -6.47 1.32 -3.06
N ASP A 22 -6.12 2.47 -3.65
CA ASP A 22 -5.68 3.65 -2.93
C ASP A 22 -6.80 4.22 -2.04
N ASP A 23 -8.02 4.32 -2.57
CA ASP A 23 -9.20 4.77 -1.83
C ASP A 23 -9.49 3.87 -0.61
N ILE A 24 -9.48 2.55 -0.81
CA ILE A 24 -9.72 1.58 0.28
C ILE A 24 -8.59 1.65 1.31
N SER A 25 -7.35 1.78 0.85
CA SER A 25 -6.18 1.88 1.74
C SER A 25 -6.23 3.16 2.58
N ALA A 26 -6.64 4.28 1.99
CA ALA A 26 -6.84 5.53 2.70
C ALA A 26 -7.96 5.42 3.75
N GLN A 27 -9.08 4.78 3.41
CA GLN A 27 -10.18 4.53 4.36
C GLN A 27 -9.74 3.65 5.54
N ALA A 28 -8.98 2.58 5.28
CA ALA A 28 -8.45 1.73 6.33
C ALA A 28 -7.50 2.50 7.27
N PHE A 29 -6.64 3.37 6.70
CA PHE A 29 -5.76 4.21 7.49
C PHE A 29 -6.53 5.20 8.39
N LEU A 30 -7.54 5.89 7.84
CA LEU A 30 -8.39 6.82 8.59
C LEU A 30 -9.10 6.10 9.74
N PHE A 31 -9.66 4.91 9.49
CA PHE A 31 -10.26 4.10 10.53
C PHE A 31 -9.27 3.76 11.66
N LEU A 32 -8.05 3.30 11.32
CA LEU A 32 -7.03 3.00 12.32
C LEU A 32 -6.63 4.25 13.13
N GLN A 33 -6.60 5.42 12.49
CA GLN A 33 -6.31 6.69 13.16
C GLN A 33 -7.41 7.07 14.16
N GLU A 34 -8.68 6.97 13.77
CA GLU A 34 -9.82 7.23 14.64
C GLU A 34 -9.79 6.30 15.86
N GLN A 35 -9.59 5.00 15.64
CA GLN A 35 -9.49 4.03 16.73
C GLN A 35 -8.31 4.29 17.66
N ALA A 36 -7.16 4.72 17.11
CA ALA A 36 -6.02 5.11 17.94
C ALA A 36 -6.36 6.30 18.85
N GLN A 37 -7.08 7.30 18.32
CA GLN A 37 -7.49 8.48 19.08
C GLN A 37 -8.53 8.15 20.16
N GLU A 38 -9.55 7.35 19.81
CA GLU A 38 -10.60 6.94 20.75
C GLU A 38 -10.06 6.16 21.96
N HIS A 39 -8.99 5.39 21.75
CA HIS A 39 -8.38 4.56 22.77
C HIS A 39 -7.09 5.14 23.39
N ASP A 40 -6.73 6.38 23.05
CA ASP A 40 -5.49 7.05 23.49
C ASP A 40 -4.22 6.22 23.21
N LEU A 41 -4.17 5.58 22.05
CA LEU A 41 -3.09 4.71 21.61
C LEU A 41 -2.09 5.47 20.72
N PRO A 42 -0.78 5.24 20.87
CA PRO A 42 0.21 5.82 19.97
C PRO A 42 0.10 5.23 18.55
N MET A 43 -0.30 6.05 17.57
CA MET A 43 -0.51 5.63 16.17
C MET A 43 0.70 4.90 15.56
N ARG A 44 1.92 5.37 15.87
CA ARG A 44 3.16 4.73 15.42
C ARG A 44 3.30 3.27 15.89
N VAL A 45 2.87 2.98 17.11
CA VAL A 45 2.92 1.60 17.66
C VAL A 45 1.86 0.75 16.98
N LEU A 46 0.64 1.28 16.87
CA LEU A 46 -0.48 0.58 16.23
C LEU A 46 -0.16 0.20 14.78
N LEU A 47 0.37 1.13 13.98
CA LEU A 47 0.74 0.86 12.60
C LEU A 47 1.83 -0.21 12.48
N ARG A 48 2.84 -0.18 13.38
CA ARG A 48 3.91 -1.19 13.39
C ARG A 48 3.34 -2.59 13.67
N GLU A 49 2.48 -2.71 14.68
CA GLU A 49 1.84 -3.97 15.01
C GLU A 49 0.90 -4.45 13.88
N HIS A 50 0.20 -3.53 13.21
CA HIS A 50 -0.67 -3.85 12.09
C HIS A 50 0.13 -4.40 10.89
N LEU A 51 1.23 -3.74 10.51
CA LEU A 51 2.12 -4.20 9.45
C LEU A 51 2.72 -5.59 9.76
N LEU A 52 3.12 -5.81 11.01
CA LEU A 52 3.60 -7.12 11.45
C LEU A 52 2.49 -8.19 11.38
N GLY A 53 1.27 -7.84 11.80
CA GLY A 53 0.12 -8.72 11.70
C GLY A 53 -0.17 -9.15 10.27
N LEU A 54 -0.16 -8.20 9.32
CA LEU A 54 -0.34 -8.47 7.89
C LEU A 54 0.76 -9.40 7.36
N ALA A 55 2.03 -9.14 7.68
CA ALA A 55 3.14 -10.01 7.28
C ALA A 55 3.00 -11.44 7.84
N CYS A 56 2.52 -11.58 9.07
CA CYS A 56 2.24 -12.88 9.67
C CYS A 56 1.09 -13.61 8.98
N VAL A 57 0.04 -12.89 8.56
CA VAL A 57 -1.09 -13.47 7.81
C VAL A 57 -0.61 -13.99 6.45
N VAL A 58 0.16 -13.19 5.70
CA VAL A 58 0.72 -13.62 4.41
C VAL A 58 1.59 -14.87 4.59
N LYS A 59 2.48 -14.87 5.58
CA LYS A 59 3.30 -16.05 5.90
C LYS A 59 2.45 -17.29 6.20
N ALA A 60 1.33 -17.14 6.90
CA ALA A 60 0.47 -18.25 7.28
C ALA A 60 -0.38 -18.78 6.13
N VAL A 61 -0.81 -17.91 5.22
CA VAL A 61 -1.71 -18.24 4.10
C VAL A 61 -0.95 -18.65 2.84
N GLU A 62 0.10 -17.90 2.50
CA GLU A 62 0.84 -18.01 1.22
C GLU A 62 2.22 -18.65 1.41
N GLY A 63 2.73 -18.67 2.63
CA GLY A 63 4.00 -19.31 2.98
C GLY A 63 5.14 -18.31 3.22
N LEU A 64 6.27 -18.85 3.67
CA LEU A 64 7.42 -18.04 4.07
C LEU A 64 8.07 -17.31 2.89
N ASP A 65 8.16 -17.96 1.73
CA ASP A 65 8.81 -17.39 0.55
C ASP A 65 8.07 -16.14 0.04
N GLU A 66 6.74 -16.19 0.01
CA GLU A 66 5.93 -15.04 -0.42
C GLU A 66 6.00 -13.88 0.58
N ALA A 67 5.97 -14.19 1.88
CA ALA A 67 6.14 -13.17 2.91
C ALA A 67 7.53 -12.48 2.82
N GLN A 68 8.59 -13.23 2.47
CA GLN A 68 9.91 -12.66 2.24
C GLN A 68 9.96 -11.81 0.96
N ASN A 69 9.27 -12.24 -0.10
CA ASN A 69 9.15 -11.47 -1.34
C ASN A 69 8.47 -10.11 -1.09
N TRP A 70 7.36 -10.07 -0.34
CA TRP A 70 6.71 -8.82 0.05
C TRP A 70 7.64 -7.91 0.84
N LEU A 71 8.35 -8.45 1.82
CA LEU A 71 9.30 -7.67 2.61
C LEU A 71 10.42 -7.09 1.72
N ALA A 72 10.90 -7.85 0.73
CA ALA A 72 11.90 -7.39 -0.22
C ALA A 72 11.38 -6.23 -1.08
N LEU A 73 10.15 -6.34 -1.62
CA LEU A 73 9.52 -5.26 -2.40
C LEU A 73 9.32 -3.98 -1.58
N ILE A 74 8.83 -4.11 -0.34
CA ILE A 74 8.66 -2.97 0.57
C ILE A 74 10.02 -2.33 0.89
N SER A 75 11.04 -3.17 1.15
CA SER A 75 12.39 -2.68 1.44
C SER A 75 13.00 -1.98 0.24
N ASP A 76 12.77 -2.48 -0.97
CA ASP A 76 13.25 -1.86 -2.20
C ASP A 76 12.63 -0.47 -2.40
N GLU A 77 11.31 -0.35 -2.23
CA GLU A 77 10.61 0.93 -2.31
C GLU A 77 11.12 1.94 -1.26
N ILE A 78 11.35 1.50 -0.02
CA ILE A 78 11.89 2.39 1.04
C ILE A 78 13.30 2.87 0.71
N ASN A 79 14.15 1.99 0.14
CA ASN A 79 15.56 2.29 -0.11
C ASN A 79 15.79 3.03 -1.43
N HIS A 80 14.94 2.84 -2.44
CA HIS A 80 15.12 3.36 -3.80
C HIS A 80 14.00 4.32 -4.26
N GLY A 81 12.84 4.36 -3.59
CA GLY A 81 11.68 5.20 -3.89
C GLY A 81 11.77 6.66 -3.42
N GLY A 82 12.97 7.25 -3.50
CA GLY A 82 13.27 8.62 -3.09
C GLY A 82 13.48 9.61 -4.24
N SER A 83 12.67 9.55 -5.31
CA SER A 83 12.62 10.61 -6.33
C SER A 83 11.18 10.92 -6.72
N ILE A 84 10.42 11.52 -5.80
CA ILE A 84 9.31 12.39 -6.20
C ILE A 84 9.93 13.78 -6.42
N GLU A 85 10.47 14.03 -7.61
CA GLU A 85 10.66 15.40 -8.09
C GLU A 85 9.26 15.98 -8.37
N ILE A 86 8.78 16.81 -7.45
CA ILE A 86 7.69 17.75 -7.74
C ILE A 86 8.33 18.90 -8.52
N GLN A 87 8.20 18.87 -9.85
CA GLN A 87 8.44 20.03 -10.72
C GLN A 87 7.11 20.70 -11.07
#